data_AF-A0A3D2IKU8-F1
#
_entry.id   AF-A0A3D2IKU8-F1
#
_cell.length_a   1.000
_cell.length_b   1.000
_cell.length_c   1.000
_cell.angle_alpha   90.00
_cell.angle_beta   90.00
_cell.angle_gamma   90.00
#
_symmetry.space_group_name_H-M   'P 1'
#
loop_
_entity.id
_entity.type
_entity.pdbx_description
1 polymer ?
#
loop_
_entity_poly.entity_id
_entity_poly.type
_entity_poly.pdbx_seq_one_letter_code
_entity_poly.pdbx_strand_id
1 'polypeptide(L)'
;KYDLLFERFLNPERISMPDIDIDFDDDGRQKVIEYVVNKYGQDQVAHIITFGSMAARSSVRDVARVLDLPLSDADRLAKLVPERPGTSLDDACGEVKELRDMKAG
;
A
#
# COMPACT_ATOMS: atom_id res chain seq x y z
N LYS A 1 -22.90 18.41 -18.06
CA LYS A 1 -21.56 18.41 -18.72
C LYS A 1 -20.87 17.04 -18.62
N TYR A 2 -21.11 16.24 -17.59
CA TYR A 2 -20.52 14.89 -17.47
C TYR A 2 -21.50 13.82 -16.95
N ASP A 3 -22.78 14.16 -16.78
CA ASP A 3 -23.86 13.25 -16.34
C ASP A 3 -23.46 12.30 -15.19
N LEU A 4 -22.76 12.88 -14.20
CA LEU A 4 -22.32 12.17 -12.99
C LEU A 4 -23.55 11.85 -12.12
N LEU A 5 -23.65 10.60 -11.68
CA LEU A 5 -24.74 10.12 -10.83
C LEU A 5 -24.43 10.44 -9.37
N PHE A 6 -25.28 11.23 -8.72
CA PHE A 6 -25.15 11.57 -7.30
C PHE A 6 -25.38 10.35 -6.40
N GLU A 7 -26.23 9.42 -6.84
CA GLU A 7 -26.59 8.20 -6.14
C GLU A 7 -25.39 7.26 -5.94
N ARG A 8 -24.32 7.42 -6.73
CA ARG A 8 -23.05 6.72 -6.52
C ARG A 8 -22.29 7.22 -5.29
N PHE A 9 -22.47 8.50 -4.95
CA PHE A 9 -21.90 9.11 -3.76
C PHE A 9 -22.78 8.85 -2.54
N LEU A 10 -24.08 9.13 -2.65
CA LEU A 10 -25.05 8.91 -1.56
C LEU A 10 -26.34 8.30 -2.10
N ASN A 11 -26.53 7.01 -1.83
CA ASN A 11 -27.69 6.27 -2.29
C ASN A 11 -28.86 6.42 -1.28
N PRO A 12 -30.03 6.92 -1.68
CA PRO A 12 -31.19 7.09 -0.79
C PRO A 12 -31.76 5.77 -0.25
N GLU A 13 -31.55 4.65 -0.95
CA GLU A 13 -32.02 3.32 -0.54
C GLU A 13 -31.06 2.60 0.41
N ARG A 14 -29.81 3.08 0.54
CA ARG A 14 -28.79 2.49 1.40
C ARG A 14 -28.40 3.46 2.51
N ILE A 15 -28.84 3.17 3.74
CA ILE A 15 -28.43 3.94 4.92
C ILE A 15 -26.98 3.60 5.24
N SER A 16 -26.06 4.41 4.75
CA SER A 16 -24.63 4.37 5.06
C SER A 16 -24.08 5.78 5.14
N MET A 17 -23.13 6.00 6.04
CA MET A 17 -22.39 7.26 6.09
C MET A 17 -21.61 7.44 4.78
N PRO A 18 -21.68 8.61 4.13
CA PRO A 18 -20.83 8.89 2.97
C PRO A 18 -19.37 9.02 3.42
N ASP A 19 -18.44 8.58 2.57
CA ASP A 19 -17.01 8.74 2.76
C ASP A 19 -16.50 9.77 1.74
N ILE A 20 -15.88 10.86 2.23
CA ILE A 20 -15.42 11.96 1.38
C ILE A 20 -13.90 12.05 1.50
N ASP A 21 -13.22 11.51 0.50
CA ASP A 21 -11.78 11.67 0.35
C ASP A 21 -11.45 13.02 -0.29
N ILE A 22 -10.63 13.81 0.39
CA ILE A 22 -10.13 15.11 -0.10
C ILE A 22 -8.61 15.09 -0.08
N ASP A 23 -8.01 15.20 -1.27
CA ASP A 23 -6.57 15.38 -1.42
C ASP A 23 -6.20 16.87 -1.29
N PHE A 24 -5.13 17.15 -0.56
CA PHE A 24 -4.53 18.48 -0.44
C PHE A 24 -3.10 18.46 -0.99
N ASP A 25 -2.68 19.57 -1.61
CA ASP A 25 -1.29 19.78 -1.99
C ASP A 25 -0.36 19.66 -0.77
N ASP A 26 0.84 19.10 -0.98
CA ASP A 26 1.80 18.83 0.09
C ASP A 26 2.13 20.08 0.92
N ASP A 27 2.34 21.23 0.27
CA ASP A 27 2.67 22.50 0.91
C ASP A 27 1.50 23.07 1.74
N GLY A 28 0.26 22.77 1.34
CA GLY A 28 -0.96 23.31 1.94
C GLY A 28 -1.57 22.40 3.02
N ARG A 29 -1.31 21.09 2.96
CA ARG A 29 -1.92 20.08 3.82
C ARG A 29 -1.77 20.39 5.32
N GLN A 30 -0.59 20.82 5.74
CA GLN A 30 -0.31 21.10 7.15
C GLN A 30 -1.19 22.24 7.70
N LYS A 31 -1.46 23.28 6.91
CA LYS A 31 -2.34 24.39 7.32
C LYS A 31 -3.79 23.93 7.55
N VAL A 32 -4.25 22.98 6.73
CA VAL A 32 -5.59 22.40 6.88
C VAL A 32 -5.67 21.54 8.13
N ILE A 33 -4.66 20.70 8.39
CA ILE A 33 -4.58 19.90 9.62
C ILE A 33 -4.61 20.81 10.84
N GLU A 34 -3.79 21.87 10.88
CA GLU A 34 -3.78 22.85 11.97
C GLU A 34 -5.12 23.54 12.15
N TYR A 35 -5.79 23.91 11.06
CA TYR A 35 -7.15 24.47 11.12
C TYR A 35 -8.14 23.49 11.78
N VAL A 36 -8.13 22.22 11.38
CA VAL A 36 -9.03 21.19 11.93
C VAL A 36 -8.73 20.94 13.41
N VAL A 37 -7.45 20.86 13.80
CA VAL A 37 -7.01 20.73 15.20
C VAL A 37 -7.50 21.92 16.04
N ASN A 38 -7.31 23.16 15.55
CA ASN A 38 -7.75 24.36 16.26
C ASN A 38 -9.28 24.45 16.35
N LYS A 39 -10.01 23.94 15.35
CA LYS A 39 -11.47 23.99 15.30
C LYS A 39 -12.13 22.96 16.20
N TYR A 40 -11.61 21.74 16.28
CA TYR A 40 -12.26 20.61 16.96
C TYR A 40 -11.53 20.16 18.23
N GLY A 41 -10.35 20.70 18.52
CA GLY A 41 -9.55 20.39 19.70
C GLY A 41 -8.48 19.34 19.43
N GLN A 42 -7.32 19.51 20.07
CA GLN A 42 -6.15 18.66 19.88
C GLN A 42 -6.39 17.20 20.26
N ASP A 43 -7.16 16.94 21.31
CA ASP A 43 -7.43 15.58 21.79
C ASP A 43 -8.51 14.85 20.97
N GLN A 44 -9.12 15.51 19.97
CA GLN A 44 -10.19 14.96 19.13
C GLN A 44 -9.75 14.70 17.68
N VAL A 45 -8.49 15.03 17.34
CA VAL A 45 -7.96 14.92 15.98
C VAL A 45 -6.68 14.11 16.00
N ALA A 46 -6.62 13.05 15.19
CA ALA A 46 -5.44 12.19 15.06
C ALA A 46 -5.27 11.71 13.61
N HIS A 47 -4.04 11.36 13.26
CA HIS A 47 -3.75 10.71 11.98
C HIS A 47 -4.08 9.22 12.04
N ILE A 48 -4.59 8.69 10.93
CA ILE A 48 -4.71 7.25 10.71
C ILE A 48 -3.37 6.75 10.14
N ILE A 49 -2.81 5.70 10.72
CA ILE A 49 -1.54 5.11 10.27
C ILE A 49 -1.77 4.01 9.23
N THR A 50 -0.86 3.89 8.27
CA THR A 50 -0.79 2.75 7.36
C THR A 50 0.17 1.71 7.91
N PHE A 51 -0.28 0.47 8.08
CA PHE A 51 0.59 -0.64 8.45
C PHE A 51 1.38 -1.13 7.24
N GLY A 52 2.70 -1.07 7.31
CA GLY A 52 3.58 -1.71 6.34
C GLY A 52 3.71 -3.21 6.64
N SER A 53 3.31 -4.07 5.72
CA SER A 53 3.56 -5.52 5.77
C SER A 53 4.81 -5.88 4.97
N MET A 54 5.36 -7.08 5.22
CA MET A 54 6.50 -7.59 4.47
C MET A 54 6.09 -8.01 3.05
N ALA A 55 6.32 -7.15 2.06
CA ALA A 55 6.04 -7.47 0.66
C ALA A 55 7.00 -8.56 0.15
N ALA A 56 6.53 -9.50 -0.67
CA ALA A 56 7.32 -10.64 -1.14
C ALA A 56 8.71 -10.25 -1.67
N ARG A 57 8.79 -9.18 -2.47
CA ARG A 57 10.04 -8.67 -3.02
C ARG A 57 11.00 -8.11 -1.96
N SER A 58 10.49 -7.34 -0.98
CA SER A 58 11.34 -6.81 0.10
C SER A 58 11.76 -7.93 1.05
N SER A 59 10.87 -8.89 1.33
CA SER A 59 11.17 -10.07 2.14
C SER A 59 12.35 -10.87 1.61
N VAL A 60 12.45 -11.07 0.29
CA VAL A 60 13.62 -11.74 -0.33
C VAL A 60 14.92 -11.00 -0.01
N ARG A 61 14.93 -9.66 -0.14
CA ARG A 61 16.12 -8.84 0.15
C ARG A 61 16.48 -8.85 1.63
N ASP A 62 15.49 -8.78 2.51
CA ASP A 62 15.72 -8.76 3.95
C ASP A 62 16.25 -10.10 4.45
N VAL A 63 15.69 -11.22 3.99
CA VAL A 63 16.20 -12.56 4.31
C VAL A 63 17.60 -12.77 3.71
N ALA A 64 17.84 -12.34 2.47
CA ALA A 64 19.16 -12.44 1.85
C ALA A 64 20.23 -11.68 2.63
N ARG A 65 19.89 -10.50 3.19
CA ARG A 65 20.78 -9.72 4.05
C ARG A 65 21.08 -10.44 5.36
N VAL A 66 20.08 -11.07 5.98
CA VAL A 66 20.28 -11.87 7.21
C VAL A 66 21.18 -13.08 6.95
N LEU A 67 21.09 -13.67 5.75
CA LEU A 67 21.93 -14.79 5.32
C LEU A 67 23.31 -14.37 4.78
N ASP A 68 23.66 -13.08 4.85
CA ASP A 68 24.92 -12.51 4.37
C ASP A 68 25.22 -12.82 2.89
N LEU A 69 24.17 -12.87 2.06
CA LEU A 69 24.31 -13.04 0.61
C LEU A 69 24.81 -11.75 -0.05
N PRO A 70 25.63 -11.83 -1.11
CA PRO A 70 26.04 -10.66 -1.89
C PRO A 70 24.83 -9.86 -2.39
N LEU A 71 24.91 -8.53 -2.31
CA LEU A 71 23.82 -7.63 -2.73
C LEU A 71 23.38 -7.85 -4.18
N SER A 72 24.30 -8.23 -5.07
CA SER A 72 24.01 -8.57 -6.46
C SER A 72 23.07 -9.76 -6.59
N ASP A 73 23.26 -10.78 -5.74
CA ASP A 73 22.44 -11.98 -5.75
C ASP A 73 21.07 -11.72 -5.12
N ALA A 74 21.04 -10.97 -4.01
CA ALA A 74 19.80 -10.54 -3.38
C ALA A 74 18.92 -9.73 -4.33
N ASP A 75 19.49 -8.78 -5.08
CA ASP A 75 18.73 -7.98 -6.03
C ASP A 75 18.30 -8.78 -7.27
N ARG A 76 19.15 -9.70 -7.75
CA ARG A 76 18.79 -10.61 -8.84
C ARG A 76 17.57 -11.45 -8.46
N LEU A 77 17.57 -12.07 -7.28
CA LEU A 77 16.45 -12.88 -6.78
C LEU A 77 15.20 -12.03 -6.56
N ALA A 78 15.33 -10.85 -5.97
CA ALA A 78 14.19 -9.96 -5.73
C ALA A 78 13.54 -9.44 -7.03
N LYS A 79 14.31 -9.29 -8.11
CA LYS A 79 13.79 -8.89 -9.44
C LYS A 79 13.00 -9.98 -10.14
N LEU A 80 13.17 -11.24 -9.75
CA LEU A 80 12.35 -12.34 -10.26
C LEU A 80 10.92 -12.32 -9.68
N VAL A 81 10.71 -11.68 -8.53
CA VAL A 81 9.37 -11.55 -7.94
C VAL A 81 8.56 -10.51 -8.74
N PRO A 82 7.39 -10.86 -9.29
CA PRO A 82 6.55 -9.93 -10.01
C PRO A 82 6.15 -8.71 -9.16
N GLU A 83 6.22 -7.52 -9.75
CA GLU A 83 5.91 -6.25 -9.07
C GLU A 83 4.43 -5.90 -9.24
N ARG A 84 3.58 -6.46 -8.37
CA ARG A 84 2.15 -6.15 -8.29
C ARG A 84 1.69 -6.05 -6.83
N PRO A 85 0.73 -5.16 -6.51
CA PRO A 85 0.16 -5.11 -5.16
C PRO A 85 -0.41 -6.47 -4.74
N GLY A 86 -0.06 -6.93 -3.54
CA GLY A 86 -0.58 -8.18 -2.97
C GLY A 86 0.09 -9.47 -3.45
N THR A 87 1.16 -9.43 -4.26
CA THR A 87 1.89 -10.63 -4.67
C THR A 87 2.52 -11.37 -3.49
N SER A 88 2.21 -12.67 -3.35
CA SER A 88 2.86 -13.56 -2.39
C SER A 88 4.04 -14.32 -3.03
N LEU A 89 4.91 -14.91 -2.20
CA LEU A 89 6.00 -15.76 -2.70
C LEU A 89 5.50 -17.06 -3.33
N ASP A 90 4.35 -17.59 -2.89
CA ASP A 90 3.75 -18.77 -3.50
C ASP A 90 3.21 -18.45 -4.90
N ASP A 91 2.58 -17.28 -5.08
CA ASP A 91 2.16 -16.81 -6.40
C ASP A 91 3.39 -16.65 -7.32
N ALA A 92 4.44 -16.01 -6.82
CA ALA A 92 5.67 -15.79 -7.59
C ALA A 92 6.33 -17.10 -8.03
N CYS A 93 6.41 -18.11 -7.15
CA CYS A 93 6.89 -19.45 -7.50
C CYS A 93 5.94 -20.18 -8.46
N GLY A 94 4.63 -19.89 -8.39
CA GLY A 94 3.61 -20.42 -9.29
C GLY A 94 3.69 -19.82 -10.70
N GLU A 95 4.12 -18.58 -10.86
CA GLU A 95 4.14 -17.88 -12.15
C GLU A 95 5.51 -17.88 -12.83
N VAL A 96 6.60 -17.80 -12.05
CA VAL A 96 7.95 -17.64 -12.57
C VAL A 96 8.67 -18.97 -12.54
N LYS A 97 8.96 -19.50 -13.73
CA LYS A 97 9.64 -20.79 -13.90
C LYS A 97 10.96 -20.87 -13.12
N GLU A 98 11.79 -19.84 -13.19
CA GLU A 98 13.10 -19.80 -12.52
C GLU A 98 12.97 -19.91 -10.99
N LEU A 99 11.99 -19.21 -10.39
CA LEU A 99 11.71 -19.34 -8.94
C LEU A 99 11.16 -20.71 -8.59
N ARG A 100 10.33 -21.29 -9.46
CA ARG A 100 9.81 -22.65 -9.29
C ARG A 100 10.92 -23.69 -9.30
N ASP A 101 11.81 -23.59 -10.27
CA ASP A 101 12.95 -24.50 -10.44
C ASP A 101 13.90 -24.39 -9.24
N MET A 102 14.11 -23.18 -8.69
CA MET A 102 14.87 -22.95 -7.45
C MET A 102 14.20 -23.52 -6.20
N LYS A 103 12.86 -23.53 -6.11
CA LYS A 103 12.11 -24.10 -4.97
C LYS A 103 12.12 -25.64 -4.98
N ALA A 104 12.30 -26.26 -6.14
CA ALA A 104 12.23 -27.71 -6.33
C ALA A 104 13.60 -28.42 -6.23
N GLY A 105 14.70 -27.66 -6.23
CA GLY A 105 16.07 -28.15 -5.98
C GLY A 105 16.42 -28.15 -4.51
#